data_AF-T2IPC0-F1
#
_entry.id   AF-T2IPC0-F1
#
_cell.length_a   1.000
_cell.length_b   1.000
_cell.length_c   1.000
_cell.angle_alpha   90.00
_cell.angle_beta   90.00
_cell.angle_gamma   90.00
#
_symmetry.space_group_name_H-M   'P 1'
#
loop_
_entity.id
_entity.type
_entity.pdbx_description
1 polymer ?
#
loop_
_entity_poly.entity_id
_entity_poly.type
_entity_poly.pdbx_seq_one_letter_code
_entity_poly.pdbx_strand_id
1 'polypeptide(L)'
;MIGRGTRLCPDLFGIGDDKREFLIFDLCGNFEYFEQQVTEKEQKPRESLTTRLFKARLVLSQQLNQDNKTLQEYILDNLHEHISSMEKENFLVRRQLNIVEEFTDRKRWNRLNSQDLNLINNSLATLPNGLPTEKRLSKEFDLLCTQLQLAILEQSSNFIRLRDKVRDILHGLESKREIPMVKAKLPLIEEVQGENWWTDVTPAMVETLRRQLRDLVPLLDRQQQQIVYTNFIDELEDISKQDVPTHQTGFSPYQYKKKVETYICNNENHLAIAKLKRNLTLTESDLESIEEMLFNSPEIESRERFEEVYGKNINLKLFIRKLVGLERSAAKQTFSRYLQGTNLTASQIRFIETIIDHLTQNGVMDVGLLYETPFTDLHYEGLDGVFGDTDASEIVELVQSFNETVGAMFEIA
;
A
#
# COMPACT_ATOMS: atom_id res chain seq x y z
N MET A 1 22.21 33.80 -1.16
CA MET A 1 21.71 32.47 -0.74
C MET A 1 21.32 31.55 -1.90
N ILE A 2 21.01 32.08 -3.10
CA ILE A 2 20.59 31.29 -4.29
C ILE A 2 21.53 30.12 -4.59
N GLY A 3 22.86 30.34 -4.58
CA GLY A 3 23.84 29.30 -4.89
C GLY A 3 23.92 28.11 -3.93
N ARG A 4 23.27 28.17 -2.75
CA ARG A 4 23.10 26.97 -1.90
C ARG A 4 21.89 26.13 -2.32
N GLY A 5 20.85 26.78 -2.85
CA GLY A 5 19.64 26.13 -3.37
C GLY A 5 19.86 25.39 -4.69
N THR A 6 20.86 25.79 -5.48
CA THR A 6 21.23 25.17 -6.77
C THR A 6 22.01 23.86 -6.65
N ARG A 7 22.30 23.38 -5.43
CA ARG A 7 22.97 22.10 -5.24
C ARG A 7 22.03 20.96 -5.64
N LEU A 8 22.56 20.03 -6.43
CA LEU A 8 21.90 18.76 -6.73
C LEU A 8 21.62 18.03 -5.41
N CYS A 9 20.38 17.62 -5.23
CA CYS A 9 19.99 16.69 -4.17
C CYS A 9 19.54 15.42 -4.90
N PRO A 10 20.38 14.37 -4.89
CA PRO A 10 20.02 13.11 -5.53
C PRO A 10 18.71 12.58 -4.96
N ASP A 11 17.92 11.97 -5.83
CA ASP A 11 16.68 11.28 -5.52
C ASP A 11 15.59 12.13 -4.80
N LEU A 12 15.66 13.47 -4.86
CA LEU A 12 14.72 14.34 -4.12
C LEU A 12 13.27 14.14 -4.54
N PHE A 13 13.04 13.94 -5.85
CA PHE A 13 11.73 13.68 -6.43
C PHE A 13 11.53 12.20 -6.77
N GLY A 14 12.47 11.34 -6.35
CA GLY A 14 12.36 9.89 -6.39
C GLY A 14 13.63 9.17 -6.78
N ILE A 15 13.65 7.84 -6.66
CA ILE A 15 14.81 7.03 -7.03
C ILE A 15 15.12 7.27 -8.53
N GLY A 16 16.28 7.86 -8.82
CA GLY A 16 16.71 8.28 -10.15
C GLY A 16 16.14 9.63 -10.62
N ASP A 17 15.36 10.34 -9.80
CA ASP A 17 14.80 11.66 -10.09
C ASP A 17 15.32 12.74 -9.13
N ASP A 18 16.47 13.28 -9.50
CA ASP A 18 17.17 14.30 -8.75
C ASP A 18 16.42 15.64 -8.71
N LYS A 19 16.78 16.47 -7.73
CA LYS A 19 16.30 17.85 -7.62
C LYS A 19 16.53 18.65 -8.91
N ARG A 20 15.44 18.96 -9.61
CA ARG A 20 15.43 19.83 -10.81
C ARG A 20 15.13 21.31 -10.52
N GLU A 21 14.37 21.60 -9.46
CA GLU A 21 13.96 22.95 -9.10
C GLU A 21 13.90 23.19 -7.59
N PHE A 22 13.82 24.46 -7.18
CA PHE A 22 13.63 24.88 -5.80
C PHE A 22 12.89 26.20 -5.74
N LEU A 23 12.12 26.40 -4.67
CA LEU A 23 11.40 27.65 -4.41
C LEU A 23 12.31 28.64 -3.68
N ILE A 24 12.24 29.91 -4.09
CA ILE A 24 12.86 31.01 -3.37
C ILE A 24 11.73 31.90 -2.83
N PHE A 25 11.70 32.07 -1.52
CA PHE A 25 10.83 33.05 -0.88
C PHE A 25 11.64 34.32 -0.66
N ASP A 26 11.30 35.40 -1.37
CA ASP A 26 11.94 36.69 -1.17
C ASP A 26 11.30 37.42 0.01
N LEU A 27 11.89 37.25 1.19
CA LEU A 27 11.52 38.04 2.35
C LEU A 27 12.28 39.38 2.30
N CYS A 28 11.52 40.47 2.27
CA CYS A 28 12.00 41.87 2.28
C CYS A 28 12.49 42.44 0.93
N GLY A 29 12.07 41.88 -0.21
CA GLY A 29 12.26 42.51 -1.52
C GLY A 29 13.73 42.57 -1.97
N ASN A 30 14.51 41.53 -1.69
CA ASN A 30 15.91 41.47 -2.08
C ASN A 30 16.07 41.46 -3.60
N PHE A 31 15.16 40.81 -4.34
CA PHE A 31 15.25 40.81 -5.80
C PHE A 31 15.07 42.21 -6.39
N GLU A 32 14.16 42.99 -5.83
CA GLU A 32 13.97 44.40 -6.18
C GLU A 32 15.21 45.24 -5.84
N TYR A 33 15.75 45.08 -4.62
CA TYR A 33 16.97 45.78 -4.17
C TYR A 33 18.19 45.51 -5.07
N PHE A 34 18.32 44.28 -5.60
CA PHE A 34 19.42 43.90 -6.50
C PHE A 34 19.06 43.99 -7.99
N GLU A 35 17.93 44.61 -8.35
CA GLU A 35 17.45 44.77 -9.73
C GLU A 35 17.38 43.45 -10.52
N GLN A 36 17.13 42.33 -9.83
CA GLN A 36 17.04 41.01 -10.44
C GLN A 36 15.61 40.74 -10.92
N GLN A 37 15.42 40.64 -12.24
CA GLN A 37 14.15 40.21 -12.82
C GLN A 37 14.01 38.69 -12.75
N VAL A 38 13.22 38.20 -11.80
CA VAL A 38 12.88 36.78 -11.67
C VAL A 38 11.42 36.58 -12.09
N THR A 39 11.16 35.65 -13.00
CA THR A 39 9.79 35.29 -13.38
C THR A 39 9.09 34.65 -12.18
N GLU A 40 8.13 35.34 -11.59
CA GLU A 40 7.28 34.78 -10.53
C GLU A 40 6.42 33.65 -11.11
N LYS A 41 6.50 32.48 -10.50
CA LYS A 41 5.54 31.40 -10.74
C LYS A 41 4.54 31.41 -9.59
N GLU A 42 3.30 31.81 -9.87
CA GLU A 42 2.20 31.61 -8.93
C GLU A 42 1.86 30.12 -8.84
N GLN A 43 2.55 29.41 -7.96
CA GLN A 43 2.14 28.05 -7.58
C GLN A 43 1.08 28.16 -6.50
N LYS A 44 -0.17 27.78 -6.82
CA LYS A 44 -1.19 27.60 -5.79
C LYS A 44 -0.74 26.47 -4.86
N PRO A 45 -0.57 26.73 -3.54
CA PRO A 45 -0.20 25.68 -2.62
C PRO A 45 -1.25 24.56 -2.68
N ARG A 46 -0.78 23.31 -2.76
CA ARG A 46 -1.67 22.14 -2.73
C ARG A 46 -2.47 22.15 -1.44
N GLU A 47 -3.76 21.86 -1.53
CA GLU A 47 -4.60 21.77 -0.33
C GLU A 47 -4.08 20.70 0.63
N SER A 48 -4.06 21.05 1.91
CA SER A 48 -3.67 20.10 2.95
C SER A 48 -4.62 18.92 2.98
N LEU A 49 -4.13 17.76 3.41
CA LEU A 49 -4.96 16.56 3.55
C LEU A 49 -6.13 16.79 4.54
N THR A 50 -5.90 17.54 5.61
CA THR A 50 -6.93 17.97 6.56
C THR A 50 -8.03 18.79 5.85
N THR A 51 -7.64 19.75 5.02
CA THR A 51 -8.58 20.60 4.25
C THR A 51 -9.39 19.75 3.27
N ARG A 52 -8.74 18.86 2.51
CA ARG A 52 -9.41 17.96 1.57
C ARG A 52 -10.43 17.06 2.27
N LEU A 53 -10.06 16.46 3.40
CA LEU A 53 -10.95 15.63 4.21
C LEU A 53 -12.13 16.42 4.76
N PHE A 54 -11.88 17.63 5.28
CA PHE A 54 -12.92 18.51 5.79
C PHE A 54 -13.93 18.86 4.68
N LYS A 55 -13.47 19.27 3.50
CA LYS A 55 -14.33 19.57 2.35
C LYS A 55 -15.11 18.36 1.88
N ALA A 56 -14.48 17.20 1.78
CA ALA A 56 -15.15 15.96 1.37
C ALA A 56 -16.26 15.57 2.36
N ARG A 57 -16.02 15.70 3.68
CA ARG A 57 -17.03 15.47 4.72
C ARG A 57 -18.17 16.48 4.63
N LEU A 58 -17.88 17.74 4.33
CA LEU A 58 -18.92 18.75 4.13
C LEU A 58 -19.82 18.37 2.95
N VAL A 59 -19.24 17.99 1.80
CA VAL A 59 -20.03 17.51 0.65
C VAL A 59 -20.85 16.28 1.02
N LEU A 60 -20.25 15.30 1.70
CA LEU A 60 -20.95 14.09 2.14
C LEU A 60 -22.15 14.42 3.04
N SER A 61 -21.98 15.34 3.99
CA SER A 61 -23.08 15.75 4.88
C SER A 61 -24.30 16.31 4.13
N GLN A 62 -24.10 16.91 2.95
CA GLN A 62 -25.18 17.48 2.14
C GLN A 62 -25.86 16.45 1.25
N GLN A 63 -25.16 15.37 0.88
CA GLN A 63 -25.68 14.33 0.00
C GLN A 63 -26.36 13.18 0.76
N LEU A 64 -26.11 13.03 2.06
CA LEU A 64 -26.76 11.99 2.86
C LEU A 64 -28.26 12.21 2.96
N ASN A 65 -29.02 11.15 2.69
CA ASN A 65 -30.48 11.12 2.75
C ASN A 65 -31.00 10.84 4.17
N GLN A 66 -32.33 10.79 4.34
CA GLN A 66 -32.97 10.53 5.63
C GLN A 66 -32.59 9.19 6.26
N ASP A 67 -32.31 8.16 5.45
CA ASP A 67 -31.91 6.84 5.94
C ASP A 67 -30.55 6.86 6.65
N ASN A 68 -29.69 7.83 6.31
CA ASN A 68 -28.37 8.03 6.89
C ASN A 68 -28.33 9.21 7.87
N LYS A 69 -29.46 9.60 8.46
CA LYS A 69 -29.53 10.77 9.36
C LYS A 69 -28.55 10.71 10.53
N THR A 70 -28.36 9.54 11.13
CA THR A 70 -27.41 9.35 12.24
C THR A 70 -25.96 9.59 11.80
N LEU A 71 -25.60 9.14 10.59
CA LEU A 71 -24.30 9.40 9.98
C LEU A 71 -24.14 10.88 9.64
N GLN A 72 -25.17 11.51 9.10
CA GLN A 72 -25.18 12.93 8.78
C GLN A 72 -24.96 13.79 10.04
N GLU A 73 -25.69 13.52 11.12
CA GLU A 73 -25.54 14.21 12.41
C GLU A 73 -24.12 14.05 12.95
N TYR A 74 -23.58 12.82 12.93
CA TYR A 74 -22.19 12.56 13.32
C TYR A 74 -21.17 13.36 12.49
N ILE A 75 -21.31 13.41 11.16
CA ILE A 75 -20.39 14.17 10.31
C ILE A 75 -20.48 15.68 10.61
N LEU A 76 -21.70 16.21 10.77
CA LEU A 76 -21.91 17.62 11.11
C LEU A 76 -21.34 17.96 12.50
N ASP A 77 -21.42 17.05 13.48
CA ASP A 77 -20.80 17.22 14.80
C ASP A 77 -19.27 17.32 14.67
N ASN A 78 -18.63 16.43 13.89
CA ASN A 78 -17.19 16.47 13.69
C ASN A 78 -16.73 17.75 12.94
N LEU A 79 -17.51 18.20 11.95
CA LEU A 79 -17.20 19.44 11.22
C LEU A 79 -17.36 20.67 12.14
N HIS A 80 -18.38 20.67 13.00
CA HIS A 80 -18.58 21.70 14.02
C HIS A 80 -17.47 21.72 15.06
N GLU A 81 -17.03 20.55 15.56
CA GLU A 81 -15.93 20.43 16.51
C GLU A 81 -14.63 20.97 15.93
N HIS A 82 -14.35 20.68 14.65
CA HIS A 82 -13.20 21.21 13.93
C HIS A 82 -13.16 22.74 13.96
N ILE A 83 -14.28 23.41 13.68
CA ILE A 83 -14.34 24.88 13.70
C ILE A 83 -14.30 25.42 15.14
N SER A 84 -15.01 24.77 16.06
CA SER A 84 -15.08 25.21 17.46
C SER A 84 -13.75 25.07 18.20
N SER A 85 -12.86 24.19 17.73
CA SER A 85 -11.52 24.02 18.29
C SER A 85 -10.48 25.03 17.78
N MET A 86 -10.84 25.92 16.85
CA MET A 86 -9.91 26.92 16.31
C MET A 86 -9.49 27.93 17.38
N GLU A 87 -8.18 28.12 17.54
CA GLU A 87 -7.62 29.07 18.50
C GLU A 87 -7.89 30.51 18.06
N LYS A 88 -8.67 31.26 18.85
CA LYS A 88 -9.16 32.61 18.48
C LYS A 88 -8.04 33.64 18.38
N GLU A 89 -6.99 33.47 19.17
CA GLU A 89 -5.82 34.35 19.16
C GLU A 89 -4.84 34.04 18.02
N ASN A 90 -5.03 32.94 17.28
CA ASN A 90 -4.21 32.63 16.12
C ASN A 90 -4.39 33.71 15.04
N PHE A 91 -3.29 34.25 14.52
CA PHE A 91 -3.32 35.34 13.53
C PHE A 91 -4.17 35.03 12.29
N LEU A 92 -4.17 33.79 11.79
CA LEU A 92 -4.98 33.39 10.63
C LEU A 92 -6.47 33.32 10.99
N VAL A 93 -6.80 32.76 12.15
CA VAL A 93 -8.17 32.62 12.66
C VAL A 93 -8.76 33.99 12.98
N ARG A 94 -7.99 34.87 13.63
CA ARG A 94 -8.41 36.22 14.02
C ARG A 94 -8.89 37.06 12.84
N ARG A 95 -8.31 36.87 11.64
CA ARG A 95 -8.75 37.56 10.40
C ARG A 95 -10.14 37.13 9.93
N GLN A 96 -10.61 35.97 10.36
CA GLN A 96 -11.91 35.37 10.00
C GLN A 96 -12.81 35.17 11.23
N LEU A 97 -12.52 35.85 12.35
CA LEU A 97 -13.11 35.56 13.66
C LEU A 97 -14.64 35.69 13.66
N ASN A 98 -15.18 36.67 12.95
CA ASN A 98 -16.63 36.85 12.78
C ASN A 98 -17.29 35.61 12.18
N ILE A 99 -16.68 35.02 11.14
CA ILE A 99 -17.19 33.82 10.49
C ILE A 99 -17.03 32.61 11.43
N VAL A 100 -15.89 32.49 12.11
CA VAL A 100 -15.65 31.40 13.07
C VAL A 100 -16.69 31.40 14.20
N GLU A 101 -16.99 32.56 14.77
CA GLU A 101 -17.99 32.70 15.83
C GLU A 101 -19.40 32.35 15.36
N GLU A 102 -19.76 32.76 14.13
CA GLU A 102 -21.02 32.40 13.50
C GLU A 102 -21.22 30.89 13.34
N PHE A 103 -20.16 30.15 13.01
CA PHE A 103 -20.20 28.69 12.83
C PHE A 103 -19.83 27.90 14.10
N THR A 104 -19.60 28.59 15.23
CA THR A 104 -19.45 27.94 16.54
C THR A 104 -20.83 27.51 17.11
N ASP A 105 -21.94 28.06 16.63
CA ASP A 105 -23.29 27.58 17.01
C ASP A 105 -23.66 26.29 16.26
N ARG A 106 -23.70 25.17 17.00
CA ARG A 106 -24.06 23.85 16.47
C ARG A 106 -25.44 23.81 15.80
N LYS A 107 -26.41 24.62 16.23
CA LYS A 107 -27.75 24.63 15.66
C LYS A 107 -27.77 25.10 14.21
N ARG A 108 -26.84 26.00 13.84
CA ARG A 108 -26.70 26.51 12.46
C ARG A 108 -26.32 25.41 11.46
N TRP A 109 -25.51 24.45 11.88
CA TRP A 109 -25.07 23.33 11.05
C TRP A 109 -26.19 22.42 10.56
N ASN A 110 -27.34 22.41 11.24
CA ASN A 110 -28.52 21.66 10.79
C ASN A 110 -29.31 22.37 9.68
N ARG A 111 -28.94 23.61 9.33
CA ARG A 111 -29.66 24.49 8.38
C ARG A 111 -28.71 25.23 7.45
N LEU A 112 -27.61 24.59 7.05
CA LEU A 112 -26.62 25.18 6.14
C LEU A 112 -27.26 25.44 4.78
N ASN A 113 -27.09 26.65 4.26
CA ASN A 113 -27.47 27.00 2.89
C ASN A 113 -26.23 27.07 1.96
N SER A 114 -26.44 27.27 0.66
CA SER A 114 -25.34 27.32 -0.32
C SER A 114 -24.32 28.43 -0.06
N GLN A 115 -24.72 29.56 0.54
CA GLN A 115 -23.79 30.63 0.91
C GLN A 115 -22.93 30.21 2.11
N ASP A 116 -23.52 29.57 3.11
CA ASP A 116 -22.79 29.02 4.27
C ASP A 116 -21.74 28.01 3.82
N LEU A 117 -22.10 27.09 2.91
CA LEU A 117 -21.17 26.10 2.37
C LEU A 117 -19.97 26.75 1.66
N ASN A 118 -20.21 27.81 0.88
CA ASN A 118 -19.14 28.56 0.22
C ASN A 118 -18.23 29.28 1.22
N LEU A 119 -18.79 29.89 2.26
CA LEU A 119 -18.01 30.53 3.33
C LEU A 119 -17.15 29.50 4.07
N ILE A 120 -17.73 28.36 4.46
CA ILE A 120 -17.02 27.29 5.14
C ILE A 120 -15.87 26.77 4.26
N ASN A 121 -16.12 26.46 2.99
CA ASN A 121 -15.13 25.89 2.08
C ASN A 121 -13.96 26.83 1.76
N ASN A 122 -14.22 28.12 1.60
CA ASN A 122 -13.22 29.08 1.14
C ASN A 122 -12.49 29.77 2.29
N SER A 123 -13.17 29.98 3.42
CA SER A 123 -12.62 30.79 4.53
C SER A 123 -12.23 29.96 5.74
N LEU A 124 -12.94 28.86 6.04
CA LEU A 124 -12.73 28.10 7.29
C LEU A 124 -11.95 26.79 7.09
N ALA A 125 -12.15 26.07 5.98
CA ALA A 125 -11.54 24.76 5.75
C ALA A 125 -9.99 24.75 5.70
N THR A 126 -9.38 25.91 5.48
CA THR A 126 -7.91 26.09 5.40
C THR A 126 -7.30 26.57 6.71
N LEU A 127 -8.12 26.95 7.70
CA LEU A 127 -7.64 27.48 8.97
C LEU A 127 -7.08 26.38 9.88
N PRO A 128 -6.07 26.69 10.71
CA PRO A 128 -5.60 25.77 11.73
C PRO A 128 -6.68 25.54 12.79
N ASN A 129 -6.83 24.29 13.22
CA ASN A 129 -7.73 23.87 14.30
C ASN A 129 -6.95 23.31 15.50
N GLY A 130 -7.62 23.17 16.64
CA GLY A 130 -7.03 22.70 17.89
C GLY A 130 -7.17 21.19 18.12
N LEU A 131 -7.58 20.41 17.11
CA LEU A 131 -7.74 18.96 17.26
C LEU A 131 -6.38 18.26 17.37
N PRO A 132 -6.31 17.09 18.04
CA PRO A 132 -5.09 16.30 18.12
C PRO A 132 -4.52 15.98 16.73
N THR A 133 -3.19 15.99 16.62
CA THR A 133 -2.52 15.62 15.37
C THR A 133 -2.67 14.12 15.13
N GLU A 134 -3.34 13.77 14.05
CA GLU A 134 -3.51 12.37 13.64
C GLU A 134 -2.41 11.93 12.68
N LYS A 135 -2.15 10.62 12.64
CA LYS A 135 -1.18 10.01 11.74
C LYS A 135 -1.63 10.18 10.28
N ARG A 136 -0.67 10.46 9.39
CA ARG A 136 -0.92 10.70 7.95
C ARG A 136 -1.76 9.60 7.31
N LEU A 137 -1.36 8.33 7.46
CA LEU A 137 -2.06 7.19 6.86
C LEU A 137 -3.50 7.02 7.36
N SER A 138 -3.78 7.30 8.64
CA SER A 138 -5.15 7.27 9.16
C SER A 138 -6.03 8.32 8.49
N LYS A 139 -5.51 9.53 8.27
CA LYS A 139 -6.27 10.57 7.57
C LYS A 139 -6.44 10.29 6.07
N GLU A 140 -5.44 9.69 5.42
CA GLU A 140 -5.54 9.26 4.02
C GLU A 140 -6.62 8.18 3.86
N PHE A 141 -6.68 7.24 4.81
CA PHE A 141 -7.75 6.24 4.88
C PHE A 141 -9.12 6.86 5.16
N ASP A 142 -9.21 7.81 6.10
CA ASP A 142 -10.45 8.54 6.37
C ASP A 142 -10.96 9.26 5.10
N LEU A 143 -10.05 9.90 4.34
CA LEU A 143 -10.40 10.55 3.07
C LEU A 143 -10.83 9.55 2.00
N LEU A 144 -10.13 8.41 1.88
CA LEU A 144 -10.50 7.33 0.96
C LEU A 144 -11.91 6.81 1.26
N CYS A 145 -12.24 6.55 2.53
CA CYS A 145 -13.57 6.12 2.95
C CYS A 145 -14.63 7.19 2.65
N THR A 146 -14.37 8.47 2.93
CA THR A 146 -15.30 9.55 2.60
C THR A 146 -15.53 9.68 1.09
N GLN A 147 -14.49 9.54 0.27
CA GLN A 147 -14.62 9.53 -1.20
C GLN A 147 -15.41 8.31 -1.68
N LEU A 148 -15.22 7.15 -1.06
CA LEU A 148 -15.98 5.94 -1.36
C LEU A 148 -17.46 6.11 -1.01
N GLN A 149 -17.78 6.71 0.15
CA GLN A 149 -19.16 7.04 0.54
C GLN A 149 -19.84 7.97 -0.48
N LEU A 150 -19.14 9.01 -0.93
CA LEU A 150 -19.62 9.90 -1.99
C LEU A 150 -19.85 9.13 -3.30
N ALA A 151 -18.91 8.27 -3.70
CA ALA A 151 -19.03 7.47 -4.92
C ALA A 151 -20.24 6.51 -4.88
N ILE A 152 -20.59 5.97 -3.71
CA ILE A 152 -21.80 5.15 -3.52
C ILE A 152 -23.06 6.00 -3.72
N LEU A 153 -23.12 7.19 -3.11
CA LEU A 153 -24.28 8.08 -3.22
C LEU A 153 -24.47 8.62 -4.65
N GLU A 154 -23.37 8.93 -5.33
CA GLU A 154 -23.37 9.48 -6.69
C GLU A 154 -23.47 8.41 -7.78
N GLN A 155 -23.39 7.12 -7.43
CA GLN A 155 -23.28 5.99 -8.37
C GLN A 155 -22.13 6.20 -9.37
N SER A 156 -20.99 6.68 -8.87
CA SER A 156 -19.84 7.06 -9.68
C SER A 156 -19.05 5.85 -10.17
N SER A 157 -18.53 5.92 -11.41
CA SER A 157 -17.59 4.93 -11.96
C SER A 157 -16.30 4.80 -11.14
N ASN A 158 -15.96 5.83 -10.36
CA ASN A 158 -14.82 5.81 -9.45
C ASN A 158 -14.96 4.80 -8.29
N PHE A 159 -16.17 4.30 -8.03
CA PHE A 159 -16.43 3.33 -6.96
C PHE A 159 -15.50 2.12 -7.01
N ILE A 160 -15.34 1.50 -8.20
CA ILE A 160 -14.52 0.30 -8.38
C ILE A 160 -13.06 0.57 -7.97
N ARG A 161 -12.51 1.69 -8.46
CA ARG A 161 -11.13 2.09 -8.14
C ARG A 161 -10.93 2.40 -6.65
N LEU A 162 -11.90 3.04 -6.00
CA LEU A 162 -11.83 3.36 -4.57
C LEU A 162 -12.00 2.10 -3.71
N ARG A 163 -12.91 1.20 -4.09
CA ARG A 163 -13.09 -0.13 -3.50
C ARG A 163 -11.79 -0.91 -3.52
N ASP A 164 -11.15 -1.00 -4.68
CA ASP A 164 -9.93 -1.78 -4.84
C ASP A 164 -8.78 -1.21 -3.99
N LYS A 165 -8.65 0.12 -3.91
CA LYS A 165 -7.71 0.77 -2.96
C LYS A 165 -7.98 0.43 -1.50
N VAL A 166 -9.25 0.36 -1.09
CA VAL A 166 -9.60 -0.09 0.27
C VAL A 166 -9.15 -1.54 0.43
N ARG A 167 -9.46 -2.43 -0.51
CA ARG A 167 -9.04 -3.84 -0.47
C ARG A 167 -7.51 -4.00 -0.40
N ASP A 168 -6.73 -3.18 -1.10
CA ASP A 168 -5.27 -3.22 -1.05
C ASP A 168 -4.74 -2.88 0.36
N ILE A 169 -5.32 -1.86 1.01
CA ILE A 169 -4.99 -1.52 2.41
C ILE A 169 -5.34 -2.68 3.34
N LEU A 170 -6.51 -3.30 3.14
CA LEU A 170 -6.96 -4.44 3.93
C LEU A 170 -6.07 -5.67 3.75
N HIS A 171 -5.60 -5.93 2.53
CA HIS A 171 -4.64 -7.00 2.26
C HIS A 171 -3.30 -6.75 2.97
N GLY A 172 -2.80 -5.51 2.92
CA GLY A 172 -1.62 -5.12 3.68
C GLY A 172 -1.81 -5.38 5.18
N LEU A 173 -3.02 -5.15 5.72
CA LEU A 173 -3.32 -5.41 7.13
C LEU A 173 -3.40 -6.91 7.42
N GLU A 174 -4.03 -7.70 6.55
CA GLU A 174 -4.10 -9.16 6.63
C GLU A 174 -2.72 -9.80 6.71
N SER A 175 -1.73 -9.27 5.97
CA SER A 175 -0.33 -9.72 6.02
C SER A 175 0.28 -9.60 7.44
N LYS A 176 -0.23 -8.68 8.26
CA LYS A 176 0.22 -8.42 9.64
C LYS A 176 -0.65 -9.14 10.69
N ARG A 177 -1.24 -10.29 10.34
CA ARG A 177 -2.08 -11.15 11.21
C ARG A 177 -1.46 -11.55 12.55
N GLU A 178 -0.13 -11.54 12.66
CA GLU A 178 0.58 -11.81 13.92
C GLU A 178 0.36 -10.71 14.99
N ILE A 179 -0.01 -9.49 14.56
CA ILE A 179 -0.29 -8.39 15.48
C ILE A 179 -1.66 -8.61 16.16
N PRO A 180 -1.76 -8.67 17.50
CA PRO A 180 -3.02 -9.01 18.19
C PRO A 180 -4.21 -8.11 17.84
N MET A 181 -3.98 -6.80 17.68
CA MET A 181 -5.02 -5.83 17.30
C MET A 181 -5.53 -6.01 15.86
N VAL A 182 -4.67 -6.49 14.95
CA VAL A 182 -5.06 -6.88 13.58
C VAL A 182 -5.81 -8.21 13.62
N LYS A 183 -5.29 -9.19 14.36
CA LYS A 183 -5.93 -10.51 14.55
C LYS A 183 -7.37 -10.39 15.02
N ALA A 184 -7.64 -9.49 15.96
CA ALA A 184 -8.98 -9.22 16.47
C ALA A 184 -9.96 -8.67 15.41
N LYS A 185 -9.45 -8.09 14.31
CA LYS A 185 -10.24 -7.50 13.22
C LYS A 185 -10.18 -8.31 11.91
N LEU A 186 -9.46 -9.44 11.88
CA LEU A 186 -9.39 -10.30 10.70
C LEU A 186 -10.76 -10.72 10.14
N PRO A 187 -11.78 -11.08 10.95
CA PRO A 187 -13.08 -11.46 10.39
C PRO A 187 -13.72 -10.34 9.55
N LEU A 188 -13.58 -9.08 9.98
CA LEU A 188 -14.08 -7.93 9.22
C LEU A 188 -13.24 -7.67 7.97
N ILE A 189 -11.91 -7.83 8.07
CA ILE A 189 -10.99 -7.67 6.94
C ILE A 189 -11.32 -8.69 5.84
N GLU A 190 -11.52 -9.95 6.20
CA GLU A 190 -11.89 -11.02 5.27
C GLU A 190 -13.27 -10.80 4.64
N GLU A 191 -14.26 -10.38 5.43
CA GLU A 191 -15.61 -10.07 4.94
C GLU A 191 -15.59 -8.97 3.87
N VAL A 192 -14.88 -7.86 4.14
CA VAL A 192 -14.82 -6.70 3.25
C VAL A 192 -13.98 -7.00 2.00
N GLN A 193 -13.10 -8.00 2.02
CA GLN A 193 -12.40 -8.45 0.81
C GLN A 193 -13.31 -9.24 -0.15
N GLY A 194 -14.38 -9.88 0.34
CA GLY A 194 -15.33 -10.64 -0.47
C GLY A 194 -16.23 -9.75 -1.32
N GLU A 195 -16.69 -10.22 -2.49
CA GLU A 195 -17.62 -9.41 -3.34
C GLU A 195 -18.97 -9.19 -2.67
N ASN A 196 -19.44 -10.17 -1.88
CA ASN A 196 -20.76 -10.12 -1.25
C ASN A 196 -20.96 -8.88 -0.38
N TRP A 197 -19.90 -8.40 0.26
CA TRP A 197 -19.96 -7.19 1.09
C TRP A 197 -20.24 -5.92 0.27
N TRP A 198 -19.85 -5.91 -1.01
CA TRP A 198 -19.95 -4.73 -1.89
C TRP A 198 -21.24 -4.67 -2.70
N THR A 199 -22.00 -5.76 -2.81
CA THR A 199 -23.24 -5.82 -3.61
C THR A 199 -24.28 -4.79 -3.17
N ASP A 200 -24.49 -4.65 -1.85
CA ASP A 200 -25.47 -3.73 -1.25
C ASP A 200 -24.80 -2.77 -0.25
N VAL A 201 -23.58 -2.32 -0.57
CA VAL A 201 -22.81 -1.47 0.34
C VAL A 201 -23.48 -0.10 0.54
N THR A 202 -23.57 0.32 1.80
CA THR A 202 -24.12 1.63 2.18
C THR A 202 -23.05 2.56 2.75
N PRO A 203 -23.25 3.90 2.72
CA PRO A 203 -22.32 4.84 3.35
C PRO A 203 -22.10 4.56 4.84
N ALA A 204 -23.12 4.09 5.56
CA ALA A 204 -23.04 3.71 6.97
C ALA A 204 -22.16 2.46 7.20
N MET A 205 -22.19 1.48 6.29
CA MET A 205 -21.28 0.33 6.33
C MET A 205 -19.82 0.76 6.14
N VAL A 206 -19.56 1.66 5.19
CA VAL A 206 -18.20 2.22 4.98
C VAL A 206 -17.75 3.06 6.18
N GLU A 207 -18.65 3.79 6.85
CA GLU A 207 -18.29 4.51 8.07
C GLU A 207 -17.89 3.56 9.21
N THR A 208 -18.63 2.47 9.35
CA THR A 208 -18.34 1.44 10.35
C THR A 208 -16.98 0.82 10.09
N LEU A 209 -16.69 0.49 8.83
CA LEU A 209 -15.37 0.02 8.38
C LEU A 209 -14.26 1.01 8.75
N ARG A 210 -14.44 2.29 8.38
CA ARG A 210 -13.48 3.38 8.65
C ARG A 210 -13.13 3.44 10.13
N ARG A 211 -14.15 3.52 11.00
CA ARG A 211 -13.97 3.63 12.46
C ARG A 211 -13.25 2.44 13.06
N GLN A 212 -13.51 1.23 12.56
CA GLN A 212 -12.91 0.01 13.12
C GLN A 212 -11.46 -0.22 12.69
N LEU A 213 -11.06 0.29 11.52
CA LEU A 213 -9.76 -0.03 10.91
C LEU A 213 -8.77 1.14 10.87
N ARG A 214 -9.22 2.39 11.00
CA ARG A 214 -8.36 3.59 10.87
C ARG A 214 -7.14 3.62 11.78
N ASP A 215 -7.24 3.04 12.98
CA ASP A 215 -6.15 3.00 13.96
C ASP A 215 -5.14 1.90 13.65
N LEU A 216 -5.53 0.91 12.83
CA LEU A 216 -4.68 -0.18 12.36
C LEU A 216 -3.90 0.19 11.09
N VAL A 217 -4.43 1.04 10.21
CA VAL A 217 -3.76 1.44 8.95
C VAL A 217 -2.32 1.94 9.17
N PRO A 218 -1.98 2.72 10.21
CA PRO A 218 -0.61 3.12 10.49
C PRO A 218 0.37 1.97 10.76
N LEU A 219 -0.11 0.76 11.05
CA LEU A 219 0.75 -0.41 11.22
C LEU A 219 1.35 -0.87 9.91
N LEU A 220 0.78 -0.49 8.75
CA LEU A 220 1.35 -0.76 7.43
C LEU A 220 2.70 -0.08 7.24
N ASP A 221 2.92 1.02 7.96
CA ASP A 221 4.11 1.86 7.90
C ASP A 221 5.28 1.21 8.65
N ARG A 222 5.91 0.19 8.04
CA ARG A 222 7.25 -0.33 8.37
C ARG A 222 7.64 -1.46 7.42
N GLN A 223 8.00 -1.04 6.22
CA GLN A 223 9.00 -1.60 5.31
C GLN A 223 8.99 -0.62 4.15
N GLN A 224 10.17 -0.16 3.74
CA GLN A 224 10.40 0.80 2.65
C GLN A 224 9.23 0.78 1.67
N GLN A 225 8.32 1.75 1.80
CA GLN A 225 7.48 2.09 0.68
C GLN A 225 8.52 2.49 -0.36
N GLN A 226 8.75 1.64 -1.37
CA GLN A 226 9.21 2.15 -2.65
C GLN A 226 8.31 3.35 -2.88
N ILE A 227 8.90 4.53 -2.86
CA ILE A 227 8.15 5.76 -3.04
C ILE A 227 7.69 5.67 -4.50
N VAL A 228 6.50 5.11 -4.72
CA VAL A 228 5.88 5.08 -6.03
C VAL A 228 5.40 6.51 -6.24
N TYR A 229 6.19 7.28 -6.96
CA TYR A 229 5.78 8.59 -7.44
C TYR A 229 4.70 8.37 -8.49
N THR A 230 3.44 8.41 -8.07
CA THR A 230 2.32 8.60 -8.98
C THR A 230 2.29 10.07 -9.38
N ASN A 231 3.26 10.50 -10.20
CA ASN A 231 3.25 11.79 -10.85
C ASN A 231 2.51 11.62 -12.19
N PHE A 232 1.20 11.36 -12.13
CA PHE A 232 0.37 11.40 -13.32
C PHE A 232 0.16 12.89 -13.65
N ILE A 233 0.74 13.34 -14.75
CA ILE A 233 0.30 14.56 -15.41
C ILE A 233 -1.01 14.16 -16.09
N ASP A 234 -2.15 14.70 -15.62
CA ASP A 234 -3.42 14.47 -16.31
C ASP A 234 -3.32 15.06 -17.72
N GLU A 235 -3.15 14.21 -18.72
CA GLU A 235 -3.33 14.58 -20.12
C GLU A 235 -4.83 14.50 -20.44
N LEU A 236 -5.40 15.64 -20.83
CA LEU A 236 -6.76 15.69 -21.36
C LEU A 236 -6.76 15.04 -22.75
N GLU A 237 -7.09 13.75 -22.82
CA GLU A 237 -7.42 13.10 -24.09
C GLU A 237 -8.80 13.55 -24.61
N ASP A 238 -9.01 13.42 -25.92
CA ASP A 238 -10.28 13.73 -26.56
C ASP A 238 -11.43 12.89 -25.98
N ILE A 239 -12.56 13.56 -25.74
CA ILE A 239 -13.76 12.96 -25.17
C ILE A 239 -14.31 11.90 -26.13
N SER A 240 -14.09 10.62 -25.82
CA SER A 240 -14.74 9.51 -26.52
C SER A 240 -15.95 9.01 -25.72
N LYS A 241 -17.03 8.67 -26.44
CA LYS A 241 -18.16 7.96 -25.84
C LYS A 241 -17.73 6.51 -25.62
N GLN A 242 -17.39 6.16 -24.39
CA GLN A 242 -17.40 4.77 -23.96
C GLN A 242 -18.81 4.38 -23.53
N ASP A 243 -19.29 3.24 -24.04
CA ASP A 243 -20.47 2.59 -23.49
C ASP A 243 -20.16 2.20 -22.04
N VAL A 244 -20.92 2.76 -21.11
CA VAL A 244 -20.88 2.39 -19.69
C VAL A 244 -21.35 0.93 -19.60
N PRO A 245 -20.51 -0.02 -19.17
CA PRO A 245 -20.96 -1.39 -18.98
C PRO A 245 -22.02 -1.39 -17.87
N THR A 246 -23.21 -1.90 -18.19
CA THR A 246 -24.20 -2.31 -17.19
C THR A 246 -23.50 -3.19 -16.17
N HIS A 247 -23.65 -2.86 -14.88
CA HIS A 247 -22.94 -3.49 -13.77
C HIS A 247 -23.09 -5.03 -13.81
N GLN A 248 -22.12 -5.72 -14.38
CA GLN A 248 -21.72 -7.05 -13.96
C GLN A 248 -20.65 -6.84 -12.90
N THR A 249 -20.75 -7.54 -11.78
CA THR A 249 -19.75 -7.60 -10.70
C THR A 249 -18.35 -7.60 -11.29
N GLY A 250 -17.72 -6.43 -11.29
CA GLY A 250 -16.51 -6.19 -12.07
C GLY A 250 -15.38 -7.07 -11.57
N PHE A 251 -14.68 -7.70 -12.52
CA PHE A 251 -13.44 -8.44 -12.29
C PHE A 251 -12.54 -7.67 -11.31
N SER A 252 -12.21 -8.30 -10.19
CA SER A 252 -11.25 -7.76 -9.22
C SER A 252 -9.92 -8.48 -9.41
N PRO A 253 -8.86 -7.80 -9.90
CA PRO A 253 -7.53 -8.39 -10.02
C PRO A 253 -7.05 -9.01 -8.71
N TYR A 254 -7.41 -8.41 -7.58
CA TYR A 254 -7.11 -8.93 -6.25
C TYR A 254 -7.73 -10.31 -5.99
N GLN A 255 -9.04 -10.46 -6.23
CA GLN A 255 -9.69 -11.75 -6.01
C GLN A 255 -9.22 -12.80 -6.99
N TYR A 256 -8.90 -12.40 -8.21
CA TYR A 256 -8.25 -13.27 -9.18
C TYR A 256 -6.91 -13.77 -8.64
N LYS A 257 -6.06 -12.88 -8.09
CA LYS A 257 -4.80 -13.28 -7.45
C LYS A 257 -5.03 -14.29 -6.32
N LYS A 258 -5.92 -13.97 -5.37
CA LYS A 258 -6.25 -14.86 -4.25
C LYS A 258 -6.77 -16.23 -4.70
N LYS A 259 -7.62 -16.27 -5.74
CA LYS A 259 -8.12 -17.53 -6.34
C LYS A 259 -6.98 -18.35 -6.92
N VAL A 260 -6.11 -17.74 -7.72
CA VAL A 260 -4.95 -18.39 -8.35
C VAL A 260 -3.99 -18.93 -7.28
N GLU A 261 -3.64 -18.12 -6.28
CA GLU A 261 -2.75 -18.53 -5.18
C GLU A 261 -3.35 -19.70 -4.38
N THR A 262 -4.63 -19.61 -4.02
CA THR A 262 -5.34 -20.68 -3.30
C THR A 262 -5.39 -21.96 -4.12
N TYR A 263 -5.63 -21.86 -5.42
CA TYR A 263 -5.66 -23.01 -6.32
C TYR A 263 -4.29 -23.70 -6.39
N ILE A 264 -3.19 -22.94 -6.51
CA ILE A 264 -1.84 -23.49 -6.52
C ILE A 264 -1.52 -24.21 -5.21
N CYS A 265 -1.81 -23.59 -4.06
CA CYS A 265 -1.57 -24.20 -2.75
C CYS A 265 -2.44 -25.45 -2.50
N ASN A 266 -3.68 -25.47 -2.99
CA ASN A 266 -4.54 -26.66 -2.86
C ASN A 266 -4.04 -27.85 -3.69
N ASN A 267 -3.23 -27.60 -4.71
CA ASN A 267 -2.70 -28.62 -5.62
C ASN A 267 -1.21 -28.90 -5.42
N GLU A 268 -0.67 -28.66 -4.21
CA GLU A 268 0.72 -28.94 -3.86
C GLU A 268 1.17 -30.38 -4.14
N ASN A 269 0.24 -31.34 -4.13
CA ASN A 269 0.50 -32.76 -4.39
C ASN A 269 0.59 -33.11 -5.89
N HIS A 270 0.31 -32.16 -6.78
CA HIS A 270 0.48 -32.36 -8.22
C HIS A 270 1.95 -32.67 -8.53
N LEU A 271 2.24 -33.66 -9.39
CA LEU A 271 3.59 -34.21 -9.55
C LEU A 271 4.64 -33.12 -9.87
N ALA A 272 4.31 -32.20 -10.77
CA ALA A 272 5.20 -31.11 -11.17
C ALA A 272 5.37 -30.04 -10.07
N ILE A 273 4.33 -29.74 -9.28
CA ILE A 273 4.42 -28.80 -8.14
C ILE A 273 5.21 -29.45 -7.00
N ALA A 274 5.00 -30.74 -6.74
CA ALA A 274 5.76 -31.49 -5.76
C ALA A 274 7.25 -31.59 -6.14
N LYS A 275 7.57 -31.72 -7.44
CA LYS A 275 8.96 -31.65 -7.94
C LYS A 275 9.59 -30.29 -7.65
N LEU A 276 8.87 -29.19 -7.89
CA LEU A 276 9.32 -27.86 -7.48
C LEU A 276 9.56 -27.81 -5.96
N LYS A 277 8.58 -28.20 -5.15
CA LYS A 277 8.72 -28.18 -3.68
C LYS A 277 9.96 -28.97 -3.19
N ARG A 278 10.30 -30.07 -3.87
CA ARG A 278 11.46 -30.93 -3.53
C ARG A 278 12.79 -30.50 -4.15
N ASN A 279 12.85 -29.35 -4.81
CA ASN A 279 14.02 -28.88 -5.55
C ASN A 279 14.51 -29.82 -6.65
N LEU A 280 13.59 -30.53 -7.31
CA LEU A 280 13.92 -31.38 -8.45
C LEU A 280 13.83 -30.58 -9.75
N THR A 281 14.70 -30.87 -10.71
CA THR A 281 14.67 -30.28 -12.04
C THR A 281 13.38 -30.69 -12.76
N LEU A 282 12.67 -29.72 -13.31
CA LEU A 282 11.49 -29.96 -14.14
C LEU A 282 11.89 -30.29 -15.58
N THR A 283 11.21 -31.25 -16.19
CA THR A 283 11.28 -31.49 -17.64
C THR A 283 10.30 -30.57 -18.39
N GLU A 284 10.44 -30.46 -19.72
CA GLU A 284 9.49 -29.70 -20.55
C GLU A 284 8.05 -30.23 -20.39
N SER A 285 7.88 -31.56 -20.33
CA SER A 285 6.57 -32.19 -20.06
C SER A 285 5.98 -31.84 -18.70
N ASP A 286 6.81 -31.58 -17.68
CA ASP A 286 6.33 -31.14 -16.37
C ASP A 286 5.80 -29.70 -16.44
N LEU A 287 6.42 -28.83 -17.26
CA LEU A 287 5.95 -27.47 -17.49
C LEU A 287 4.63 -27.44 -18.25
N GLU A 288 4.50 -28.24 -19.31
CA GLU A 288 3.25 -28.42 -20.03
C GLU A 288 2.13 -28.89 -19.08
N SER A 289 2.43 -29.85 -18.19
CA SER A 289 1.47 -30.34 -17.21
C SER A 289 1.06 -29.27 -16.18
N ILE A 290 1.97 -28.36 -15.79
CA ILE A 290 1.63 -27.21 -14.94
C ILE A 290 0.74 -26.22 -15.70
N GLU A 291 1.09 -25.88 -16.95
CA GLU A 291 0.29 -24.97 -17.77
C GLU A 291 -1.12 -25.54 -18.00
N GLU A 292 -1.23 -26.83 -18.30
CA GLU A 292 -2.50 -27.52 -18.48
C GLU A 292 -3.34 -27.48 -17.20
N MET A 293 -2.73 -27.78 -16.05
CA MET A 293 -3.39 -27.76 -14.75
C MET A 293 -3.88 -26.35 -14.38
N LEU A 294 -3.08 -25.31 -14.64
CA LEU A 294 -3.47 -23.94 -14.33
C LEU A 294 -4.54 -23.41 -15.29
N PHE A 295 -4.34 -23.55 -16.60
CA PHE A 295 -5.18 -22.87 -17.59
C PHE A 295 -6.42 -23.64 -18.04
N ASN A 296 -6.52 -24.95 -17.74
CA ASN A 296 -7.75 -25.71 -17.95
C ASN A 296 -8.68 -25.71 -16.73
N SER A 297 -8.27 -25.13 -15.60
CA SER A 297 -9.15 -24.99 -14.45
C SER A 297 -10.16 -23.86 -14.64
N PRO A 298 -11.45 -24.06 -14.32
CA PRO A 298 -12.43 -22.99 -14.28
C PRO A 298 -12.10 -21.88 -13.26
N GLU A 299 -11.18 -22.12 -12.33
CA GLU A 299 -10.83 -21.17 -11.26
C GLU A 299 -9.84 -20.08 -11.72
N ILE A 300 -9.05 -20.34 -12.75
CA ILE A 300 -8.03 -19.43 -13.32
C ILE A 300 -8.53 -18.78 -14.63
N GLU A 301 -9.68 -19.21 -15.13
CA GLU A 301 -10.34 -18.76 -16.36
C GLU A 301 -9.53 -19.07 -17.63
N SER A 302 -8.50 -18.27 -17.94
CA SER A 302 -7.69 -18.42 -19.15
C SER A 302 -6.27 -17.88 -18.98
N ARG A 303 -5.37 -18.26 -19.91
CA ARG A 303 -4.00 -17.74 -19.97
C ARG A 303 -3.96 -16.23 -20.19
N GLU A 304 -4.83 -15.70 -21.04
CA GLU A 304 -4.91 -14.26 -21.30
C GLU A 304 -5.27 -13.48 -20.03
N ARG A 305 -6.20 -14.03 -19.22
CA ARG A 305 -6.59 -13.42 -17.94
C ARG A 305 -5.44 -13.43 -16.93
N PHE A 306 -4.70 -14.53 -16.88
CA PHE A 306 -3.53 -14.64 -16.03
C PHE A 306 -2.47 -13.60 -16.41
N GLU A 307 -2.20 -13.47 -17.70
CA GLU A 307 -1.23 -12.50 -18.25
C GLU A 307 -1.68 -11.04 -18.06
N GLU A 308 -2.99 -10.75 -18.02
CA GLU A 308 -3.53 -9.41 -17.72
C GLU A 308 -3.21 -8.97 -16.29
N VAL A 309 -3.32 -9.89 -15.31
CA VAL A 309 -3.15 -9.56 -13.88
C VAL A 309 -1.70 -9.61 -13.44
N TYR A 310 -0.94 -10.58 -13.94
CA TYR A 310 0.43 -10.82 -13.49
C TYR A 310 1.48 -10.36 -14.50
N GLY A 311 1.14 -10.24 -15.79
CA GLY A 311 2.05 -9.84 -16.87
C GLY A 311 2.51 -11.02 -17.74
N LYS A 312 2.91 -10.71 -18.98
CA LYS A 312 3.23 -11.72 -20.01
C LYS A 312 4.54 -12.49 -19.82
N ASN A 313 5.49 -11.93 -19.08
CA ASN A 313 6.87 -12.45 -18.99
C ASN A 313 7.18 -13.14 -17.66
N ILE A 314 6.17 -13.73 -17.01
CA ILE A 314 6.39 -14.40 -15.73
C ILE A 314 7.03 -15.77 -15.91
N ASN A 315 8.10 -16.00 -15.17
CA ASN A 315 8.66 -17.33 -14.98
C ASN A 315 7.77 -18.14 -14.02
N LEU A 316 6.97 -19.04 -14.60
CA LEU A 316 6.00 -19.85 -13.88
C LEU A 316 6.63 -20.72 -12.78
N LYS A 317 7.86 -21.22 -13.00
CA LYS A 317 8.61 -22.02 -12.01
C LYS A 317 8.89 -21.21 -10.75
N LEU A 318 9.37 -19.98 -10.94
CA LEU A 318 9.66 -19.05 -9.85
C LEU A 318 8.39 -18.62 -9.12
N PHE A 319 7.33 -18.32 -9.86
CA PHE A 319 6.04 -17.93 -9.31
C PHE A 319 5.49 -19.01 -8.36
N ILE A 320 5.38 -20.26 -8.84
CA ILE A 320 4.88 -21.37 -8.02
C ILE A 320 5.80 -21.64 -6.83
N ARG A 321 7.13 -21.56 -7.01
CA ARG A 321 8.09 -21.77 -5.93
C ARG A 321 7.92 -20.76 -4.80
N LYS A 322 7.69 -19.48 -5.12
CA LYS A 322 7.45 -18.43 -4.12
C LYS A 322 6.16 -18.64 -3.33
N LEU A 323 5.15 -19.28 -3.91
CA LEU A 323 3.86 -19.53 -3.25
C LEU A 323 3.89 -20.78 -2.36
N VAL A 324 4.46 -21.88 -2.87
CA VAL A 324 4.43 -23.19 -2.19
C VAL A 324 5.62 -23.37 -1.22
N GLY A 325 6.69 -22.61 -1.43
CA GLY A 325 7.93 -22.75 -0.66
C GLY A 325 8.74 -23.99 -1.03
N LEU A 326 9.76 -24.28 -0.20
CA LEU A 326 10.63 -25.44 -0.34
C LEU A 326 10.30 -26.50 0.74
N GLU A 327 10.38 -27.78 0.38
CA GLU A 327 10.24 -28.87 1.35
C GLU A 327 11.43 -28.87 2.30
N ARG A 328 11.17 -28.83 3.62
CA ARG A 328 12.22 -28.76 4.64
C ARG A 328 13.19 -29.95 4.59
N SER A 329 12.70 -31.13 4.22
CA SER A 329 13.50 -32.34 4.02
C SER A 329 14.52 -32.17 2.90
N ALA A 330 14.09 -31.61 1.75
CA ALA A 330 14.94 -31.34 0.60
C ALA A 330 16.01 -30.29 0.94
N ALA A 331 15.63 -29.21 1.62
CA ALA A 331 16.57 -28.20 2.11
C ALA A 331 17.65 -28.80 3.02
N LYS A 332 17.22 -29.59 4.02
CA LYS A 332 18.12 -30.28 4.96
C LYS A 332 19.05 -31.29 4.28
N GLN A 333 18.60 -31.94 3.21
CA GLN A 333 19.41 -32.90 2.46
C GLN A 333 20.57 -32.19 1.76
N THR A 334 20.30 -31.05 1.13
CA THR A 334 21.35 -30.22 0.48
C THR A 334 22.34 -29.67 1.50
N PHE A 335 21.85 -29.18 2.66
CA PHE A 335 22.71 -28.71 3.75
C PHE A 335 23.19 -29.82 4.71
N SER A 336 23.04 -31.09 4.35
CA SER A 336 23.31 -32.22 5.27
C SER A 336 24.74 -32.25 5.78
N ARG A 337 25.73 -31.88 4.94
CA ARG A 337 27.13 -31.71 5.34
C ARG A 337 27.28 -30.72 6.50
N TYR A 338 26.51 -29.64 6.48
CA TYR A 338 26.49 -28.59 7.50
C TYR A 338 25.55 -28.86 8.68
N LEU A 339 24.81 -29.98 8.67
CA LEU A 339 23.91 -30.37 9.78
C LEU A 339 24.37 -31.65 10.48
N GLN A 340 25.12 -32.51 9.80
CA GLN A 340 25.57 -33.82 10.29
C GLN A 340 27.08 -33.86 10.57
N GLY A 341 27.84 -32.85 10.17
CA GLY A 341 29.28 -32.74 10.43
C GLY A 341 29.60 -32.53 11.92
N THR A 342 30.62 -33.22 12.44
CA THR A 342 30.94 -33.27 13.88
C THR A 342 31.65 -32.04 14.46
N ASN A 343 31.85 -30.96 13.68
CA ASN A 343 32.68 -29.81 14.08
C ASN A 343 32.02 -28.42 13.94
N LEU A 344 30.68 -28.33 13.90
CA LEU A 344 30.00 -27.02 13.78
C LEU A 344 29.60 -26.44 15.14
N THR A 345 29.74 -25.12 15.27
CA THR A 345 29.32 -24.37 16.46
C THR A 345 27.80 -24.17 16.48
N ALA A 346 27.25 -23.89 17.66
CA ALA A 346 25.82 -23.59 17.81
C ALA A 346 25.36 -22.41 16.93
N SER A 347 26.21 -21.39 16.76
CA SER A 347 25.91 -20.23 15.90
C SER A 347 25.85 -20.63 14.42
N GLN A 348 26.77 -21.47 13.96
CA GLN A 348 26.77 -21.98 12.58
C GLN A 348 25.54 -22.83 12.28
N ILE A 349 25.16 -23.74 13.18
CA ILE A 349 23.95 -24.57 13.03
C ILE A 349 22.71 -23.66 12.93
N ARG A 350 22.58 -22.69 13.83
CA ARG A 350 21.46 -21.75 13.83
C ARG A 350 21.41 -20.89 12.57
N PHE A 351 22.55 -20.50 12.02
CA PHE A 351 22.63 -19.78 10.75
C PHE A 351 22.04 -20.62 9.61
N ILE A 352 22.48 -21.88 9.47
CA ILE A 352 21.96 -22.79 8.44
C ILE A 352 20.47 -23.10 8.65
N GLU A 353 20.02 -23.30 9.88
CA GLU A 353 18.60 -23.47 10.17
C GLU A 353 17.77 -22.25 9.76
N THR A 354 18.30 -21.04 9.93
CA THR A 354 17.65 -19.80 9.49
C THR A 354 17.57 -19.71 7.97
N ILE A 355 18.61 -20.15 7.24
CA ILE A 355 18.57 -20.28 5.77
C ILE A 355 17.48 -21.26 5.35
N ILE A 356 17.44 -22.44 5.97
CA ILE A 356 16.45 -23.48 5.68
C ILE A 356 15.04 -22.95 5.94
N ASP A 357 14.81 -22.30 7.08
CA ASP A 357 13.50 -21.77 7.44
C ASP A 357 13.03 -20.71 6.43
N HIS A 358 13.92 -19.81 6.01
CA HIS A 358 13.60 -18.83 4.98
C HIS A 358 13.30 -19.48 3.63
N LEU A 359 14.14 -20.43 3.16
CA LEU A 359 13.88 -21.15 1.91
C LEU A 359 12.57 -21.95 1.97
N THR A 360 12.22 -22.52 3.13
CA THR A 360 10.94 -23.24 3.28
C THR A 360 9.73 -22.34 3.21
N GLN A 361 9.83 -21.10 3.68
CA GLN A 361 8.73 -20.13 3.67
C GLN A 361 8.61 -19.39 2.34
N ASN A 362 9.74 -18.95 1.76
CA ASN A 362 9.77 -18.05 0.61
C ASN A 362 10.14 -18.76 -0.71
N GLY A 363 10.60 -20.01 -0.64
CA GLY A 363 10.94 -20.86 -1.79
C GLY A 363 12.26 -20.53 -2.49
N VAL A 364 12.69 -19.26 -2.44
CA VAL A 364 13.95 -18.73 -2.98
C VAL A 364 14.58 -17.78 -1.96
N MET A 365 15.87 -17.48 -2.12
CA MET A 365 16.60 -16.58 -1.23
C MET A 365 17.61 -15.75 -2.02
N ASP A 366 17.60 -14.43 -1.84
CA ASP A 366 18.70 -13.58 -2.28
C ASP A 366 19.91 -13.79 -1.36
N VAL A 367 21.09 -13.93 -1.95
CA VAL A 367 22.35 -14.09 -1.22
C VAL A 367 22.67 -12.86 -0.38
N GLY A 368 22.25 -11.66 -0.83
CA GLY A 368 22.44 -10.41 -0.07
C GLY A 368 21.81 -10.45 1.32
N LEU A 369 20.71 -11.20 1.51
CA LEU A 369 20.02 -11.34 2.79
C LEU A 369 20.90 -11.99 3.87
N LEU A 370 21.91 -12.77 3.49
CA LEU A 370 22.84 -13.39 4.45
C LEU A 370 23.69 -12.36 5.22
N TYR A 371 23.70 -11.10 4.77
CA TYR A 371 24.36 -9.96 5.40
C TYR A 371 23.37 -8.94 5.99
N GLU A 372 22.09 -9.32 6.10
CA GLU A 372 21.05 -8.53 6.76
C GLU A 372 20.49 -9.25 8.00
N THR A 373 19.67 -8.55 8.77
CA THR A 373 18.92 -9.15 9.89
C THR A 373 17.91 -10.16 9.33
N PRO A 374 17.80 -11.40 9.87
CA PRO A 374 18.26 -11.87 11.18
C PRO A 374 19.67 -12.51 11.23
N PHE A 375 20.38 -12.61 10.10
CA PHE A 375 21.69 -13.26 10.04
C PHE A 375 22.78 -12.44 10.75
N THR A 376 22.70 -11.11 10.65
CA THR A 376 23.62 -10.20 11.34
C THR A 376 23.46 -10.17 12.86
N ASP A 377 22.38 -10.74 13.41
CA ASP A 377 22.20 -10.91 14.86
C ASP A 377 23.14 -11.98 15.43
N LEU A 378 23.58 -12.93 14.60
CA LEU A 378 24.51 -14.00 14.98
C LEU A 378 25.97 -13.50 14.92
N HIS A 379 26.31 -12.72 13.91
CA HIS A 379 27.61 -12.06 13.76
C HIS A 379 27.47 -10.78 12.92
N TYR A 380 28.19 -9.71 13.28
CA TYR A 380 28.07 -8.41 12.61
C TYR A 380 28.50 -8.42 11.13
N GLU A 381 29.37 -9.35 10.75
CA GLU A 381 29.82 -9.59 9.35
C GLU A 381 28.94 -10.62 8.61
N GLY A 382 27.81 -11.04 9.19
CA GLY A 382 26.88 -11.99 8.55
C GLY A 382 27.54 -13.35 8.30
N LEU A 383 27.45 -13.84 7.06
CA LEU A 383 27.95 -15.15 6.65
C LEU A 383 29.45 -15.32 6.89
N ASP A 384 30.27 -14.38 6.43
CA ASP A 384 31.75 -14.44 6.49
C ASP A 384 32.28 -14.40 7.93
N GLY A 385 31.49 -13.83 8.84
CA GLY A 385 31.84 -13.80 10.25
C GLY A 385 31.53 -15.10 11.00
N VAL A 386 30.53 -15.85 10.53
CA VAL A 386 30.11 -17.12 11.14
C VAL A 386 30.83 -18.31 10.49
N PHE A 387 31.18 -18.18 9.21
CA PHE A 387 31.85 -19.18 8.39
C PHE A 387 33.08 -18.54 7.75
N GLY A 388 34.23 -19.23 7.74
CA GLY A 388 35.40 -18.71 7.01
C GLY A 388 35.17 -18.70 5.49
N ASP A 389 35.98 -17.94 4.76
CA ASP A 389 35.83 -17.64 3.31
C ASP A 389 35.47 -18.85 2.44
N THR A 390 36.06 -20.03 2.70
CA THR A 390 35.80 -21.25 1.92
C THR A 390 34.39 -21.80 2.15
N ASP A 391 33.97 -21.95 3.40
CA ASP A 391 32.64 -22.45 3.74
C ASP A 391 31.55 -21.42 3.39
N ALA A 392 31.84 -20.12 3.56
CA ALA A 392 30.96 -19.04 3.14
C ALA A 392 30.67 -19.10 1.64
N SER A 393 31.71 -19.26 0.81
CA SER A 393 31.56 -19.40 -0.65
C SER A 393 30.74 -20.64 -1.02
N GLU A 394 30.99 -21.80 -0.39
CA GLU A 394 30.20 -23.01 -0.61
C GLU A 394 28.71 -22.81 -0.24
N ILE A 395 28.40 -22.11 0.87
CA ILE A 395 27.02 -21.83 1.27
C ILE A 395 26.32 -20.93 0.26
N VAL A 396 27.02 -19.92 -0.27
CA VAL A 396 26.50 -19.05 -1.34
C VAL A 396 26.17 -19.88 -2.58
N GLU A 397 27.07 -20.74 -3.03
CA GLU A 397 26.85 -21.64 -4.17
C GLU A 397 25.65 -22.55 -3.95
N LEU A 398 25.48 -23.10 -2.73
CA LEU A 398 24.31 -23.91 -2.39
C LEU A 398 23.00 -23.10 -2.49
N VAL A 399 22.97 -21.87 -1.97
CA VAL A 399 21.79 -21.00 -2.07
C VAL A 399 21.50 -20.64 -3.53
N GLN A 400 22.52 -20.32 -4.31
CA GLN A 400 22.38 -20.05 -5.75
C GLN A 400 21.84 -21.27 -6.51
N SER A 401 22.29 -22.48 -6.18
CA SER A 401 21.79 -23.70 -6.82
C SER A 401 20.27 -23.88 -6.66
N PHE A 402 19.68 -23.48 -5.53
CA PHE A 402 18.22 -23.47 -5.37
C PHE A 402 17.54 -22.48 -6.31
N ASN A 403 18.09 -21.28 -6.44
CA ASN A 403 17.56 -20.21 -7.29
C ASN A 403 17.65 -20.56 -8.78
N GLU A 404 18.74 -21.20 -9.21
CA GLU A 404 18.96 -21.62 -10.59
C GLU A 404 17.91 -22.63 -11.07
N THR A 405 17.47 -23.56 -10.21
CA THR A 405 16.45 -24.56 -10.60
C THR A 405 15.15 -23.92 -11.09
N VAL A 406 14.83 -22.72 -10.60
CA VAL A 406 13.64 -21.97 -10.96
C VAL A 406 13.93 -20.75 -11.84
N GLY A 407 15.20 -20.55 -12.24
CA GLY A 407 15.61 -19.40 -13.04
C GLY A 407 15.41 -18.07 -12.31
N ALA A 408 15.58 -18.05 -10.99
CA ALA A 408 15.63 -16.82 -10.21
C ALA A 408 17.01 -16.19 -10.39
N MET A 409 17.06 -14.97 -10.94
CA MET A 409 18.27 -14.17 -11.02
C MET A 409 18.16 -13.04 -10.00
N PHE A 410 19.15 -12.97 -9.11
CA PHE A 410 19.34 -11.84 -8.21
C PHE A 410 20.59 -11.10 -8.70
N GLU A 411 20.49 -9.79 -8.90
CA GLU A 411 21.67 -8.99 -9.27
C GLU A 411 22.63 -8.99 -8.08
N ILE A 412 23.88 -9.37 -8.33
CA ILE A 412 24.95 -9.24 -7.34
C ILE A 412 25.29 -7.76 -7.27
N ALA A 413 24.90 -7.09 -6.19
CA ALA A 413 25.24 -5.70 -5.91
C ALA A 413 26.73 -5.53 -5.59
#